data_AF-A0A353M3Q2-F1
#
_entry.id   AF-A0A353M3Q2-F1
#
_cell.length_a   1.000
_cell.length_b   1.000
_cell.length_c   1.000
_cell.angle_alpha   90.00
_cell.angle_beta   90.00
_cell.angle_gamma   90.00
#
_symmetry.space_group_name_H-M   'P 1'
#
loop_
_entity.id
_entity.type
_entity.pdbx_description
1 polymer ?
#
loop_
_entity_poly.entity_id
_entity_poly.type
_entity_poly.pdbx_seq_one_letter_code
_entity_poly.pdbx_strand_id
1 'polypeptide(L)'
;MQRTIRIVIIGVLLLILTTPHGALGAGTALMLGSGQEFRFDLPIDPNKEYLVSMALRTDLSDAVVTMTLCQIRNNNEVIELQRTQIGLGDSGSWQIVALPEVQTPESPGRFELIVTASEGGRYFWKDLKAERVYGTTQDSQAYWSEKLAAQGTFFTGLVVDARHLDVRRGMSPRIYSESGQLLYGGVLASQNIVQEQGIVGYGSELSSDLLERLTVDSDYPYVAPLVVQALGIADAAKTGVYISDEDTRRVLEAMVQYDFFARFAVIFLVD
;
A
#
# COMPACT_ATOMS: atom_id res chain seq x y z
N MET A 1 42.50 -42.45 -6.45
CA MET A 1 42.55 -41.26 -5.55
C MET A 1 41.32 -40.39 -5.83
N GLN A 2 40.20 -40.69 -5.16
CA GLN A 2 39.00 -39.86 -5.19
C GLN A 2 39.04 -38.94 -3.97
N ARG A 3 39.00 -37.61 -4.19
CA ARG A 3 38.84 -36.62 -3.13
C ARG A 3 37.36 -36.31 -2.97
N THR A 4 36.76 -36.82 -1.91
CA THR A 4 35.41 -36.48 -1.46
C THR A 4 35.42 -35.09 -0.82
N ILE A 5 34.73 -34.13 -1.44
CA ILE A 5 34.44 -32.82 -0.85
C ILE A 5 33.21 -32.98 0.05
N ARG A 6 33.36 -32.73 1.35
CA ARG A 6 32.24 -32.65 2.30
C ARG A 6 31.65 -31.24 2.24
N ILE A 7 30.40 -31.14 1.83
CA ILE A 7 29.59 -29.92 1.96
C ILE A 7 28.98 -29.93 3.36
N VAL A 8 29.30 -28.93 4.19
CA VAL A 8 28.69 -28.72 5.50
C VAL A 8 27.59 -27.68 5.31
N ILE A 9 26.33 -28.10 5.44
CA ILE A 9 25.17 -27.21 5.50
C ILE A 9 25.00 -26.83 6.98
N ILE A 10 25.28 -25.57 7.31
CA ILE A 10 24.97 -25.00 8.63
C ILE A 10 23.59 -24.36 8.53
N GLY A 11 22.58 -25.06 9.03
CA GLY A 11 21.25 -24.48 9.28
C GLY A 11 21.33 -23.56 10.49
N VAL A 12 21.05 -22.27 10.27
CA VAL A 12 20.96 -21.29 11.36
C VAL A 12 19.55 -21.35 11.95
N LEU A 13 19.48 -21.79 13.21
CA LEU A 13 18.30 -21.78 14.06
C LEU A 13 18.01 -20.32 14.47
N LEU A 14 16.86 -19.78 14.05
CA LEU A 14 16.41 -18.43 14.38
C LEU A 14 15.90 -18.40 15.83
N LEU A 15 16.74 -17.88 16.74
CA LEU A 15 16.40 -17.66 18.14
C LEU A 15 15.62 -16.34 18.25
N ILE A 16 14.34 -16.42 18.56
CA ILE A 16 13.47 -15.23 18.75
C ILE A 16 13.86 -14.57 20.07
N LEU A 17 14.67 -13.53 19.99
CA LEU A 17 14.90 -12.59 21.09
C LEU A 17 13.84 -11.49 21.03
N THR A 18 13.02 -11.42 22.07
CA THR A 18 12.02 -10.39 22.32
C THR A 18 12.71 -9.02 22.43
N THR A 19 12.45 -8.12 21.47
CA THR A 19 12.91 -6.73 21.55
C THR A 19 11.87 -5.86 22.28
N PRO A 20 12.32 -4.96 23.19
CA PRO A 20 11.43 -4.07 23.91
C PRO A 20 10.90 -2.97 22.99
N HIS A 21 9.72 -2.46 23.35
CA HIS A 21 8.91 -1.54 22.57
C HIS A 21 9.63 -0.19 22.35
N GLY A 22 9.68 0.26 21.09
CA GLY A 22 10.24 1.57 20.71
C GLY A 22 10.70 1.72 19.24
N ALA A 23 10.56 0.69 18.40
CA ALA A 23 11.25 0.63 17.11
C ALA A 23 10.55 1.33 15.92
N LEU A 24 9.35 1.89 16.05
CA LEU A 24 8.66 2.52 14.91
C LEU A 24 9.27 3.86 14.48
N GLY A 25 10.07 4.51 15.34
CA GLY A 25 10.79 5.76 15.00
C GLY A 25 12.26 5.58 14.60
N ALA A 26 12.85 4.40 14.81
CA ALA A 26 14.31 4.19 14.78
C ALA A 26 14.86 3.79 13.39
N GLY A 27 13.99 3.31 12.49
CA GLY A 27 14.39 2.72 11.20
C GLY A 27 15.12 1.39 11.34
N THR A 28 15.33 0.72 10.20
CA THR A 28 16.02 -0.56 10.11
C THR A 28 17.52 -0.34 9.97
N ALA A 29 18.31 -0.95 10.87
CA ALA A 29 19.76 -0.84 10.82
C ALA A 29 20.34 -1.61 9.63
N LEU A 30 21.33 -1.04 8.96
CA LEU A 30 22.08 -1.65 7.89
C LEU A 30 23.58 -1.29 8.02
N MET A 31 24.47 -2.18 7.59
CA MET A 31 25.91 -1.91 7.57
C MET A 31 26.30 -1.56 6.14
N LEU A 32 26.97 -0.42 5.94
CA LEU A 32 27.50 0.03 4.65
C LEU A 32 28.98 0.38 4.75
N GLY A 33 29.58 0.60 3.58
CA GLY A 33 30.97 0.98 3.40
C GLY A 33 31.89 -0.22 3.29
N SER A 34 33.20 0.04 3.12
CA SER A 34 34.22 -1.01 2.91
C SER A 34 33.89 -1.99 1.76
N GLY A 35 33.22 -1.50 0.71
CA GLY A 35 32.81 -2.31 -0.44
C GLY A 35 31.54 -3.15 -0.21
N GLN A 36 30.83 -2.98 0.91
CA GLN A 36 29.53 -3.60 1.12
C GLN A 36 28.44 -2.89 0.32
N GLU A 37 27.59 -3.68 -0.31
CA GLU A 37 26.39 -3.22 -1.00
C GLU A 37 25.16 -3.86 -0.35
N PHE A 38 24.12 -3.07 -0.17
CA PHE A 38 22.81 -3.59 0.20
C PHE A 38 21.87 -3.52 -0.99
N ARG A 39 21.08 -4.57 -1.21
CA ARG A 39 20.21 -4.73 -2.37
C ARG A 39 18.76 -4.88 -1.93
N PHE A 40 17.88 -4.10 -2.56
CA PHE A 40 16.44 -4.19 -2.38
C PHE A 40 15.79 -4.57 -3.70
N ASP A 41 15.03 -5.68 -3.72
CA ASP A 41 14.15 -5.98 -4.83
C ASP A 41 12.98 -4.98 -4.83
N LEU A 42 12.71 -4.35 -5.97
CA LEU A 42 11.63 -3.38 -6.13
C LEU A 42 10.51 -3.93 -7.03
N PRO A 43 9.24 -3.79 -6.63
CA PRO A 43 8.09 -4.19 -7.44
C PRO A 43 7.80 -3.13 -8.54
N ILE A 44 8.70 -3.01 -9.51
CA ILE A 44 8.66 -2.04 -10.61
C ILE A 44 8.28 -2.75 -11.91
N ASP A 45 7.37 -2.14 -12.68
CA ASP A 45 6.96 -2.62 -14.00
C ASP A 45 7.83 -2.02 -15.12
N PRO A 46 8.11 -2.76 -16.21
CA PRO A 46 8.86 -2.25 -17.36
C PRO A 46 8.07 -1.19 -18.16
N ASN A 47 8.79 -0.36 -18.91
CA ASN A 47 8.25 0.70 -19.78
C ASN A 47 7.37 1.73 -19.04
N LYS A 48 7.72 2.04 -17.79
CA LYS A 48 7.06 3.01 -16.91
C LYS A 48 8.06 3.97 -16.28
N GLU A 49 7.57 5.08 -15.74
CA GLU A 49 8.36 6.08 -15.03
C GLU A 49 8.13 5.98 -13.52
N TYR A 50 9.18 6.13 -12.71
CA TYR A 50 9.11 5.97 -11.26
C TYR A 50 9.93 7.03 -10.50
N LEU A 51 9.46 7.37 -9.31
CA LEU A 51 10.22 8.01 -8.24
C LEU A 51 10.58 6.93 -7.23
N VAL A 52 11.87 6.64 -7.09
CA VAL A 52 12.36 5.72 -6.05
C VAL A 52 12.97 6.54 -4.94
N SER A 53 12.46 6.42 -3.72
CA SER A 53 12.95 7.20 -2.57
C SER A 53 13.10 6.35 -1.31
N MET A 54 14.00 6.76 -0.43
CA MET A 54 14.11 6.23 0.93
C MET A 54 14.66 7.28 1.89
N ALA A 55 14.32 7.16 3.16
CA ALA A 55 14.96 7.95 4.22
C ALA A 55 16.17 7.19 4.76
N LEU A 56 17.30 7.88 4.88
CA LEU A 56 18.57 7.35 5.38
C LEU A 56 19.11 8.22 6.52
N ARG A 57 19.76 7.60 7.48
CA ARG A 57 20.40 8.26 8.63
C ARG A 57 21.67 7.53 9.01
N THR A 58 22.67 8.27 9.48
CA THR A 58 23.86 7.70 10.11
C THR A 58 24.37 8.61 11.20
N ASP A 59 25.08 8.05 12.17
CA ASP A 59 25.77 8.81 13.22
C ASP A 59 27.24 9.09 12.83
N LEU A 60 27.66 8.68 11.63
CA LEU A 60 28.97 8.99 11.06
C LEU A 60 29.01 10.41 10.51
N SER A 61 30.14 11.10 10.67
CA SER A 61 30.40 12.39 10.04
C SER A 61 30.75 12.23 8.57
N ASP A 62 30.34 13.18 7.73
CA ASP A 62 30.72 13.28 6.31
C ASP A 62 30.41 12.04 5.45
N ALA A 63 29.47 11.21 5.90
CA ALA A 63 29.06 10.02 5.19
C ALA A 63 28.33 10.36 3.88
N VAL A 64 28.79 9.79 2.78
CA VAL A 64 28.15 9.88 1.48
C VAL A 64 27.51 8.55 1.12
N VAL A 65 26.25 8.57 0.71
CA VAL A 65 25.50 7.40 0.24
C VAL A 65 25.25 7.50 -1.26
N THR A 66 25.39 6.37 -1.94
CA THR A 66 25.04 6.22 -3.35
C THR A 66 23.89 5.24 -3.47
N MET A 67 22.83 5.66 -4.17
CA MET A 67 21.71 4.82 -4.59
C MET A 67 21.83 4.58 -6.09
N THR A 68 21.85 3.31 -6.50
CA THR A 68 21.90 2.91 -7.91
C THR A 68 20.75 1.96 -8.19
N LEU A 69 19.87 2.31 -9.12
CA LEU A 69 18.82 1.42 -9.60
C LEU A 69 19.30 0.65 -10.81
N CYS A 70 19.19 -0.67 -10.74
CA CYS A 70 19.58 -1.57 -11.81
C CYS A 70 18.40 -2.43 -12.27
N GLN A 71 18.38 -2.76 -13.57
CA GLN A 71 17.61 -3.88 -14.10
C GLN A 71 18.51 -5.11 -14.21
N ILE A 72 18.02 -6.24 -13.72
CA ILE A 72 18.64 -7.56 -13.93
C ILE A 72 17.77 -8.33 -14.90
N ARG A 73 18.29 -8.51 -16.11
CA ARG A 73 17.63 -9.24 -17.19
C ARG A 73 17.66 -10.75 -16.93
N ASN A 74 16.85 -11.48 -17.70
CA ASN A 74 16.75 -12.95 -17.61
C ASN A 74 18.07 -13.69 -17.91
N ASN A 75 19.00 -13.06 -18.62
CA ASN A 75 20.34 -13.57 -18.92
C ASN A 75 21.37 -13.21 -17.81
N ASN A 76 20.92 -12.71 -16.66
CA ASN A 76 21.74 -12.21 -15.55
C ASN A 76 22.60 -10.98 -15.88
N GLU A 77 22.37 -10.33 -17.02
CA GLU A 77 22.97 -9.04 -17.34
C GLU A 77 22.40 -7.97 -16.41
N VAL A 78 23.28 -7.18 -15.80
CA VAL A 78 22.93 -6.07 -14.92
C VAL A 78 23.11 -4.76 -15.67
N ILE A 79 22.04 -3.98 -15.74
CA ILE A 79 22.01 -2.68 -16.41
C ILE A 79 21.71 -1.62 -15.39
N GLU A 80 22.63 -0.69 -15.21
CA GLU A 80 22.40 0.52 -14.42
C GLU A 80 21.45 1.45 -15.17
N LEU A 81 20.35 1.81 -14.53
CA LEU A 81 19.35 2.73 -15.08
C LEU A 81 19.63 4.16 -14.63
N GLN A 82 19.82 4.34 -13.33
CA GLN A 82 20.04 5.66 -12.75
C GLN A 82 20.80 5.54 -11.44
N ARG A 83 21.59 6.57 -11.14
CA ARG A 83 22.36 6.68 -9.90
C ARG A 83 22.24 8.08 -9.32
N THR A 84 22.13 8.17 -8.01
CA THR A 84 22.26 9.42 -7.24
C THR A 84 23.26 9.23 -6.11
N GLN A 85 23.93 10.32 -5.72
CA GLN A 85 24.89 10.35 -4.62
C GLN A 85 24.61 11.57 -3.76
N ILE A 86 24.51 11.37 -2.45
CA ILE A 86 24.16 12.42 -1.50
C ILE A 86 24.99 12.32 -0.23
N GLY A 87 25.44 13.46 0.29
CA GLY A 87 26.01 13.55 1.63
C GLY A 87 24.89 13.58 2.65
N LEU A 88 24.97 12.74 3.69
CA LEU A 88 23.95 12.69 4.75
C LEU A 88 24.04 13.87 5.74
N GLY A 89 24.98 14.79 5.53
CA GLY A 89 25.10 16.03 6.30
C GLY A 89 25.43 15.78 7.78
N ASP A 90 24.81 16.55 8.67
CA ASP A 90 25.03 16.46 10.11
C ASP A 90 24.63 15.07 10.65
N SER A 91 25.52 14.48 11.44
CA SER A 91 25.32 13.16 12.05
C SER A 91 24.00 13.10 12.82
N GLY A 92 23.24 12.03 12.61
CA GLY A 92 22.05 11.69 13.36
C GLY A 92 20.74 12.18 12.74
N SER A 93 20.76 12.96 11.66
CA SER A 93 19.57 13.45 10.97
C SER A 93 19.09 12.50 9.86
N TRP A 94 17.77 12.37 9.72
CA TRP A 94 17.17 11.65 8.59
C TRP A 94 17.19 12.52 7.33
N GLN A 95 17.69 11.96 6.24
CA GLN A 95 17.71 12.59 4.91
C GLN A 95 16.92 11.74 3.93
N ILE A 96 16.08 12.37 3.12
CA ILE A 96 15.38 11.69 2.03
C ILE A 96 16.27 11.69 0.80
N VAL A 97 16.52 10.51 0.26
CA VAL A 97 17.33 10.30 -0.94
C VAL A 97 16.43 9.72 -2.02
N ALA A 98 16.50 10.27 -3.23
CA ALA A 98 15.60 9.89 -4.30
C ALA A 98 16.29 9.79 -5.67
N LEU A 99 15.80 8.88 -6.49
CA LEU A 99 16.03 8.77 -7.92
C LEU A 99 14.73 9.27 -8.60
N PRO A 100 14.69 10.54 -9.05
CA PRO A 100 13.51 11.09 -9.71
C PRO A 100 13.41 10.60 -11.16
N GLU A 101 12.18 10.45 -11.63
CA GLU A 101 11.85 10.25 -13.07
C GLU A 101 12.64 9.11 -13.73
N VAL A 102 12.78 7.97 -13.04
CA VAL A 102 13.44 6.79 -13.60
C VAL A 102 12.55 6.19 -14.68
N GLN A 103 12.96 6.30 -15.94
CA GLN A 103 12.34 5.54 -17.03
C GLN A 103 12.88 4.11 -17.09
N THR A 104 11.97 3.14 -16.99
CA THR A 104 12.31 1.71 -17.00
C THR A 104 12.26 1.15 -18.42
N PRO A 105 13.21 0.31 -18.83
CA PRO A 105 13.21 -0.29 -20.16
C PRO A 105 12.02 -1.21 -20.40
N GLU A 106 11.64 -1.42 -21.66
CA GLU A 106 10.64 -2.42 -22.07
C GLU A 106 11.16 -3.86 -21.91
N SER A 107 12.48 -4.07 -21.89
CA SER A 107 13.05 -5.42 -21.75
C SER A 107 12.63 -6.07 -20.43
N PRO A 108 12.30 -7.38 -20.42
CA PRO A 108 11.92 -8.07 -19.19
C PRO A 108 13.12 -8.21 -18.23
N GLY A 109 12.84 -8.11 -16.94
CA GLY A 109 13.82 -8.26 -15.87
C GLY A 109 13.24 -7.85 -14.53
N ARG A 110 13.99 -8.12 -13.44
CA ARG A 110 13.68 -7.59 -12.11
C ARG A 110 14.48 -6.32 -11.86
N PHE A 111 14.00 -5.48 -10.95
CA PHE A 111 14.66 -4.23 -10.59
C PHE A 111 15.22 -4.30 -9.18
N GLU A 112 16.50 -3.97 -9.02
CA GLU A 112 17.19 -3.95 -7.73
C GLU A 112 17.70 -2.53 -7.46
N LEU A 113 17.39 -1.99 -6.29
CA LEU A 113 18.04 -0.81 -5.76
C LEU A 113 19.27 -1.23 -4.94
N ILE A 114 20.43 -0.76 -5.35
CA ILE A 114 21.71 -0.97 -4.69
C ILE A 114 22.07 0.29 -3.89
N VAL A 115 22.34 0.11 -2.60
CA VAL A 115 22.76 1.18 -1.69
C VAL A 115 24.19 0.91 -1.21
N THR A 116 25.07 1.89 -1.37
CA THR A 116 26.46 1.84 -0.90
C THR A 116 26.82 3.13 -0.16
N ALA A 117 27.88 3.12 0.63
CA ALA A 117 28.38 4.31 1.30
C ALA A 117 29.90 4.44 1.20
N SER A 118 30.40 5.68 1.28
CA SER A 118 31.84 5.98 1.35
C SER A 118 32.44 5.49 2.66
N GLU A 119 31.77 5.78 3.77
CA GLU A 119 32.25 5.48 5.12
C GLU A 119 31.72 4.15 5.63
N GLY A 120 32.63 3.37 6.25
CA GLY A 120 32.30 2.10 6.88
C GLY A 120 31.57 2.30 8.20
N GLY A 121 30.35 1.78 8.33
CA GLY A 121 29.68 1.75 9.62
C GLY A 121 28.18 1.52 9.54
N ARG A 122 27.49 1.92 10.61
CA ARG A 122 26.06 1.66 10.81
C ARG A 122 25.23 2.80 10.24
N TYR A 123 24.32 2.45 9.34
CA TYR A 123 23.30 3.32 8.78
C TYR A 123 21.92 2.80 9.19
N PHE A 124 20.91 3.63 9.05
CA PHE A 124 19.52 3.30 9.29
C PHE A 124 18.70 3.75 8.09
N TRP A 125 17.73 2.93 7.70
CA TRP A 125 16.82 3.25 6.60
C TRP A 125 15.36 3.07 7.02
N LYS A 126 14.47 3.80 6.36
CA LYS A 126 13.01 3.59 6.42
C LYS A 126 12.34 4.17 5.19
N ASP A 127 11.03 3.92 5.06
CA ASP A 127 10.18 4.55 4.06
C ASP A 127 10.69 4.37 2.62
N LEU A 128 11.24 3.18 2.29
CA LEU A 128 11.59 2.83 0.91
C LEU A 128 10.32 2.69 0.08
N LYS A 129 10.24 3.47 -1.00
CA LYS A 129 9.13 3.50 -1.93
C LYS A 129 9.61 3.53 -3.37
N ALA A 130 8.85 2.89 -4.25
CA ALA A 130 8.95 3.02 -5.69
C ALA A 130 7.57 3.42 -6.20
N GLU A 131 7.35 4.73 -6.32
CA GLU A 131 6.06 5.31 -6.71
C GLU A 131 6.08 5.59 -8.21
N ARG A 132 5.04 5.16 -8.92
CA ARG A 132 4.95 5.39 -10.37
C ARG A 132 4.69 6.88 -10.62
N VAL A 133 5.49 7.49 -11.48
CA VAL A 133 5.29 8.87 -11.90
C VAL A 133 4.42 8.85 -13.16
N TYR A 134 3.32 9.58 -13.12
CA TYR A 134 2.47 9.81 -14.28
C TYR A 134 2.68 11.24 -14.74
N GLY A 135 3.16 11.42 -15.97
CA GLY A 135 3.40 12.75 -16.55
C GLY A 135 2.13 13.61 -16.66
N THR A 136 0.93 12.99 -16.76
CA THR A 136 -0.36 13.68 -16.72
C THR A 136 -1.50 12.78 -16.21
N THR A 137 -2.59 13.38 -15.71
CA THR A 137 -3.87 12.71 -15.35
C THR A 137 -4.50 11.93 -16.52
N GLN A 138 -4.12 12.24 -17.75
CA GLN A 138 -4.67 11.62 -18.96
C GLN A 138 -4.05 10.23 -19.23
N ASP A 139 -2.79 10.03 -18.86
CA ASP A 139 -2.09 8.75 -19.01
C ASP A 139 -2.56 7.72 -17.97
N SER A 140 -2.93 8.15 -16.77
CA SER A 140 -3.56 7.29 -15.77
C SER A 140 -4.96 6.86 -16.24
N GLN A 141 -5.78 7.79 -16.73
CA GLN A 141 -7.10 7.47 -17.29
C GLN A 141 -7.03 6.50 -18.47
N ALA A 142 -6.06 6.64 -19.38
CA ALA A 142 -5.88 5.73 -20.52
C ALA A 142 -5.48 4.31 -20.07
N TYR A 143 -4.49 4.20 -19.16
CA TYR A 143 -4.06 2.91 -18.61
C TYR A 143 -5.21 2.15 -17.94
N TRP A 144 -6.00 2.84 -17.15
CA TRP A 144 -7.12 2.19 -16.48
C TRP A 144 -8.32 1.96 -17.40
N SER A 145 -8.54 2.79 -18.42
CA SER A 145 -9.52 2.50 -19.47
C SER A 145 -9.18 1.19 -20.19
N GLU A 146 -7.91 0.98 -20.51
CA GLU A 146 -7.42 -0.28 -21.08
C GLU A 146 -7.57 -1.45 -20.09
N LYS A 147 -7.19 -1.26 -18.83
CA LYS A 147 -7.32 -2.28 -17.78
C LYS A 147 -8.77 -2.68 -17.54
N LEU A 148 -9.69 -1.71 -17.44
CA LEU A 148 -11.13 -1.95 -17.30
C LEU A 148 -11.72 -2.57 -18.56
N ALA A 149 -11.23 -2.22 -19.75
CA ALA A 149 -11.64 -2.88 -21.00
C ALA A 149 -11.17 -4.34 -21.05
N ALA A 150 -9.99 -4.65 -20.52
CA ALA A 150 -9.43 -6.00 -20.51
C ALA A 150 -9.98 -6.89 -19.37
N GLN A 151 -10.21 -6.32 -18.18
CA GLN A 151 -10.54 -7.06 -16.95
C GLN A 151 -11.99 -6.87 -16.48
N GLY A 152 -12.72 -5.92 -17.08
CA GLY A 152 -14.07 -5.56 -16.67
C GLY A 152 -14.13 -4.52 -15.55
N THR A 153 -15.29 -3.88 -15.41
CA THR A 153 -15.59 -2.99 -14.29
C THR A 153 -15.87 -3.78 -13.02
N PHE A 154 -15.50 -3.23 -11.87
CA PHE A 154 -15.76 -3.81 -10.54
C PHE A 154 -16.18 -2.71 -9.57
N PHE A 155 -16.85 -3.08 -8.49
CA PHE A 155 -17.26 -2.11 -7.48
C PHE A 155 -16.12 -1.80 -6.52
N THR A 156 -15.88 -0.51 -6.26
CA THR A 156 -14.78 -0.05 -5.43
C THR A 156 -15.18 0.18 -3.97
N GLY A 157 -16.47 0.09 -3.67
CA GLY A 157 -17.02 0.27 -2.34
C GLY A 157 -18.54 0.12 -2.28
N LEU A 158 -19.08 0.19 -1.06
CA LEU A 158 -20.51 0.08 -0.79
C LEU A 158 -21.09 1.41 -0.32
N VAL A 159 -22.21 1.81 -0.90
CA VAL A 159 -23.02 2.94 -0.44
C VAL A 159 -24.37 2.39 0.00
N VAL A 160 -24.71 2.61 1.27
CA VAL A 160 -26.00 2.22 1.84
C VAL A 160 -26.88 3.46 1.95
N ASP A 161 -27.93 3.51 1.14
CA ASP A 161 -28.93 4.57 1.24
C ASP A 161 -29.94 4.28 2.33
N ALA A 162 -29.83 5.01 3.45
CA ALA A 162 -30.68 4.91 4.63
C ALA A 162 -31.37 6.23 4.97
N ARG A 163 -31.42 7.20 4.05
CA ARG A 163 -31.99 8.55 4.29
C ARG A 163 -33.47 8.52 4.66
N HIS A 164 -34.19 7.51 4.17
CA HIS A 164 -35.59 7.27 4.48
C HIS A 164 -35.83 6.59 5.85
N LEU A 165 -34.77 6.36 6.62
CA LEU A 165 -34.77 5.77 7.95
C LEU A 165 -34.10 6.73 8.94
N ASP A 166 -34.50 6.68 10.21
CA ASP A 166 -33.87 7.44 11.31
C ASP A 166 -32.55 6.76 11.76
N VAL A 167 -31.65 6.45 10.82
CA VAL A 167 -30.33 5.88 11.09
C VAL A 167 -29.40 6.96 11.61
N ARG A 168 -28.69 6.65 12.70
CA ARG A 168 -27.78 7.56 13.38
C ARG A 168 -26.34 7.22 13.09
N ARG A 169 -25.50 8.26 13.06
CA ARG A 169 -24.05 8.13 13.04
C ARG A 169 -23.58 7.38 14.28
N GLY A 170 -22.72 6.38 14.09
CA GLY A 170 -22.21 5.55 15.17
C GLY A 170 -20.76 5.16 14.96
N MET A 171 -20.09 4.77 16.04
CA MET A 171 -18.70 4.29 16.00
C MET A 171 -18.58 2.87 15.44
N SER A 172 -19.66 2.09 15.47
CA SER A 172 -19.66 0.68 15.08
C SER A 172 -20.92 0.30 14.30
N PRO A 173 -21.20 0.96 13.16
CA PRO A 173 -22.31 0.58 12.29
C PRO A 173 -22.15 -0.85 11.78
N ARG A 174 -23.29 -1.49 11.52
CA ARG A 174 -23.36 -2.85 11.02
C ARG A 174 -24.32 -2.96 9.85
N ILE A 175 -23.99 -3.83 8.92
CA ILE A 175 -24.84 -4.15 7.77
C ILE A 175 -25.18 -5.64 7.86
N TYR A 176 -26.47 -5.94 7.84
CA TYR A 176 -27.00 -7.29 7.89
C TYR A 176 -27.80 -7.60 6.63
N SER A 177 -27.83 -8.86 6.21
CA SER A 177 -28.86 -9.33 5.28
C SER A 177 -30.23 -9.30 5.93
N GLU A 178 -31.28 -9.36 5.12
CA GLU A 178 -32.68 -9.46 5.57
C GLU A 178 -32.91 -10.67 6.48
N SER A 179 -32.20 -11.77 6.19
CA SER A 179 -32.16 -13.00 7.00
C SER A 179 -31.34 -12.91 8.29
N GLY A 180 -30.66 -11.79 8.56
CA GLY A 180 -29.88 -11.55 9.79
C GLY A 180 -28.42 -11.95 9.74
N GLN A 181 -27.88 -12.31 8.57
CA GLN A 181 -26.45 -12.55 8.39
C GLN A 181 -25.67 -11.25 8.52
N LEU A 182 -24.65 -11.19 9.38
CA LEU A 182 -23.75 -10.04 9.44
C LEU A 182 -22.86 -10.02 8.17
N LEU A 183 -22.96 -8.94 7.40
CA LEU A 183 -22.13 -8.69 6.21
C LEU A 183 -20.94 -7.81 6.55
N TYR A 184 -21.17 -6.76 7.35
CA TYR A 184 -20.15 -5.79 7.72
C TYR A 184 -20.34 -5.30 9.14
N GLY A 185 -19.25 -5.11 9.87
CA GLY A 185 -19.29 -4.52 11.21
C GLY A 185 -17.99 -3.89 11.68
N GLY A 186 -17.03 -3.68 10.76
CA GLY A 186 -15.71 -3.10 11.06
C GLY A 186 -14.88 -3.88 12.09
N VAL A 187 -15.25 -5.12 12.40
CA VAL A 187 -14.48 -6.01 13.28
C VAL A 187 -13.16 -6.26 12.57
N LEU A 188 -12.02 -5.92 13.20
CA LEU A 188 -10.63 -6.01 12.71
C LEU A 188 -9.95 -4.70 12.23
N ALA A 189 -10.58 -3.53 12.36
CA ALA A 189 -9.88 -2.26 12.10
C ALA A 189 -8.73 -2.00 13.09
N SER A 190 -7.56 -1.60 12.59
CA SER A 190 -6.45 -1.17 13.45
C SER A 190 -6.76 0.17 14.12
N GLN A 191 -6.19 0.43 15.30
CA GLN A 191 -6.44 1.68 16.02
C GLN A 191 -6.13 2.92 15.17
N ASN A 192 -5.08 2.89 14.35
CA ASN A 192 -4.71 4.00 13.48
C ASN A 192 -5.79 4.27 12.42
N ILE A 193 -6.29 3.22 11.74
CA ILE A 193 -7.34 3.35 10.73
C ILE A 193 -8.63 3.90 11.35
N VAL A 194 -9.01 3.40 12.53
CA VAL A 194 -10.20 3.89 13.24
C VAL A 194 -10.06 5.36 13.63
N GLN A 195 -8.87 5.80 14.06
CA GLN A 195 -8.62 7.18 14.48
C GLN A 195 -8.56 8.16 13.30
N GLU A 196 -7.93 7.78 12.19
CA GLU A 196 -7.72 8.68 11.06
C GLU A 196 -8.93 8.75 10.13
N GLN A 197 -9.56 7.61 9.84
CA GLN A 197 -10.56 7.49 8.78
C GLN A 197 -11.90 6.95 9.27
N GLY A 198 -11.96 6.36 10.48
CA GLY A 198 -13.11 5.59 10.94
C GLY A 198 -13.35 4.33 10.09
N ILE A 199 -14.46 3.65 10.34
CA ILE A 199 -14.82 2.42 9.60
C ILE A 199 -15.92 2.63 8.56
N VAL A 200 -16.57 3.79 8.52
CA VAL A 200 -17.50 4.18 7.44
C VAL A 200 -17.45 5.70 7.23
N GLY A 201 -17.90 6.16 6.07
CA GLY A 201 -18.27 7.56 5.83
C GLY A 201 -19.77 7.79 6.06
N TYR A 202 -20.15 9.02 6.41
CA TYR A 202 -21.55 9.43 6.56
C TYR A 202 -21.81 10.76 5.86
N GLY A 203 -22.88 10.85 5.08
CA GLY A 203 -23.37 12.11 4.49
C GLY A 203 -24.82 12.04 4.06
N SER A 204 -25.39 13.17 3.67
CA SER A 204 -26.74 13.23 3.09
C SER A 204 -26.75 12.94 1.58
N GLU A 205 -25.59 13.01 0.94
CA GLU A 205 -25.35 12.77 -0.47
C GLU A 205 -23.93 12.27 -0.71
N LEU A 206 -23.65 11.77 -1.91
CA LEU A 206 -22.31 11.37 -2.32
C LEU A 206 -21.48 12.59 -2.74
N SER A 207 -20.92 13.30 -1.77
CA SER A 207 -19.97 14.38 -2.01
C SER A 207 -18.63 13.84 -2.53
N SER A 208 -17.85 14.70 -3.19
CA SER A 208 -16.49 14.37 -3.65
C SER A 208 -15.61 13.85 -2.51
N ASP A 209 -15.67 14.48 -1.33
CA ASP A 209 -14.92 14.09 -0.13
C ASP A 209 -15.32 12.68 0.35
N LEU A 210 -16.61 12.32 0.25
CA LEU A 210 -17.06 10.99 0.61
C LEU A 210 -16.61 9.94 -0.41
N LEU A 211 -16.64 10.28 -1.70
CA LEU A 211 -16.18 9.38 -2.77
C LEU A 211 -14.69 9.06 -2.67
N GLU A 212 -13.87 9.94 -2.09
CA GLU A 212 -12.45 9.68 -1.82
C GLU A 212 -12.24 8.39 -1.01
N ARG A 213 -13.18 8.06 -0.12
CA ARG A 213 -13.16 6.81 0.65
C ARG A 213 -13.23 5.56 -0.22
N LEU A 214 -13.86 5.66 -1.38
CA LEU A 214 -14.06 4.55 -2.32
C LEU A 214 -12.97 4.49 -3.40
N THR A 215 -12.08 5.47 -3.42
CA THR A 215 -10.97 5.55 -4.37
C THR A 215 -9.99 4.40 -4.12
N VAL A 216 -9.59 3.69 -5.16
CA VAL A 216 -8.65 2.55 -5.04
C VAL A 216 -7.20 3.02 -4.91
N ASP A 217 -6.87 4.17 -5.49
CA ASP A 217 -5.52 4.70 -5.60
C ASP A 217 -5.58 6.24 -5.65
N SER A 218 -4.78 6.93 -4.83
CA SER A 218 -4.82 8.40 -4.68
C SER A 218 -4.52 9.15 -5.98
N ASP A 219 -3.81 8.52 -6.91
CA ASP A 219 -3.44 9.10 -8.19
C ASP A 219 -4.44 8.71 -9.30
N TYR A 220 -5.56 8.05 -8.94
CA TYR A 220 -6.54 7.53 -9.89
C TYR A 220 -8.01 7.61 -9.41
N PRO A 221 -8.90 8.31 -10.16
CA PRO A 221 -10.27 8.57 -9.71
C PRO A 221 -11.29 7.45 -10.03
N TYR A 222 -10.90 6.18 -10.19
CA TYR A 222 -11.92 5.15 -10.37
C TYR A 222 -12.67 4.90 -9.08
N VAL A 223 -13.91 5.34 -9.14
CA VAL A 223 -14.88 5.18 -8.08
C VAL A 223 -16.12 4.63 -8.74
N ALA A 224 -16.45 3.39 -8.39
CA ALA A 224 -17.64 2.70 -8.85
C ALA A 224 -18.36 2.15 -7.62
N PRO A 225 -19.19 2.95 -6.94
CA PRO A 225 -19.93 2.50 -5.77
C PRO A 225 -21.00 1.49 -6.16
N LEU A 226 -21.10 0.40 -5.39
CA LEU A 226 -22.31 -0.40 -5.33
C LEU A 226 -23.29 0.32 -4.41
N VAL A 227 -24.38 0.86 -4.97
CA VAL A 227 -25.44 1.50 -4.17
C VAL A 227 -26.52 0.47 -3.85
N VAL A 228 -26.87 0.34 -2.57
CA VAL A 228 -27.93 -0.53 -2.05
C VAL A 228 -28.86 0.27 -1.16
N GLN A 229 -30.11 -0.18 -1.04
CA GLN A 229 -31.09 0.48 -0.18
C GLN A 229 -31.20 -0.27 1.16
N ALA A 230 -31.16 0.47 2.27
CA ALA A 230 -31.48 -0.09 3.57
C ALA A 230 -32.98 -0.39 3.66
N LEU A 231 -33.36 -1.54 4.21
CA LEU A 231 -34.75 -1.94 4.44
C LEU A 231 -35.26 -1.55 5.83
N GLY A 232 -34.36 -1.46 6.81
CA GLY A 232 -34.73 -1.19 8.19
C GLY A 232 -33.53 -1.04 9.11
N ILE A 233 -33.81 -0.61 10.35
CA ILE A 233 -32.82 -0.42 11.40
C ILE A 233 -32.58 -1.74 12.13
N ALA A 234 -31.30 -2.12 12.32
CA ALA A 234 -30.92 -3.40 12.90
C ALA A 234 -30.72 -3.41 14.41
N ASP A 235 -30.55 -2.24 15.03
CA ASP A 235 -30.22 -2.14 16.45
C ASP A 235 -30.90 -0.95 17.16
N ALA A 236 -30.97 -1.02 18.48
CA ALA A 236 -31.62 0.01 19.31
C ALA A 236 -30.87 1.36 19.32
N ALA A 237 -29.56 1.36 19.07
CA ALA A 237 -28.78 2.60 18.92
C ALA A 237 -28.98 3.26 17.54
N LYS A 238 -29.68 2.57 16.64
CA LYS A 238 -30.01 2.98 15.28
C LYS A 238 -28.80 3.16 14.37
N THR A 239 -27.74 2.40 14.59
CA THR A 239 -26.47 2.58 13.86
C THR A 239 -26.26 1.59 12.72
N GLY A 240 -26.97 0.46 12.74
CA GLY A 240 -26.90 -0.60 11.76
C GLY A 240 -28.21 -0.77 11.01
N VAL A 241 -28.12 -1.45 9.88
CA VAL A 241 -29.20 -1.59 8.90
C VAL A 241 -29.30 -3.01 8.37
N TYR A 242 -30.51 -3.38 7.95
CA TYR A 242 -30.77 -4.53 7.11
C TYR A 242 -30.80 -4.10 5.63
N ILE A 243 -30.29 -4.94 4.73
CA ILE A 243 -30.44 -4.80 3.27
C ILE A 243 -31.17 -6.03 2.71
N SER A 244 -31.76 -5.90 1.52
CA SER A 244 -32.48 -7.01 0.89
C SER A 244 -31.58 -8.23 0.62
N ASP A 245 -32.17 -9.42 0.54
CA ASP A 245 -31.41 -10.62 0.13
C ASP A 245 -30.84 -10.49 -1.30
N GLU A 246 -31.52 -9.74 -2.18
CA GLU A 246 -31.00 -9.46 -3.53
C GLU A 246 -29.76 -8.55 -3.49
N ASP A 247 -29.80 -7.47 -2.71
CA ASP A 247 -28.63 -6.60 -2.51
C ASP A 247 -27.51 -7.32 -1.78
N THR A 248 -27.85 -8.20 -0.83
CA THR A 248 -26.88 -9.09 -0.16
C THR A 248 -26.11 -9.92 -1.18
N ARG A 249 -26.79 -10.56 -2.13
CA ARG A 249 -26.15 -11.33 -3.20
C ARG A 249 -25.24 -10.44 -4.05
N ARG A 250 -25.69 -9.25 -4.46
CA ARG A 250 -24.90 -8.31 -5.25
C ARG A 250 -23.63 -7.88 -4.53
N VAL A 251 -23.71 -7.60 -3.22
CA VAL A 251 -22.57 -7.25 -2.37
C VAL A 251 -21.57 -8.40 -2.33
N LEU A 252 -22.03 -9.63 -2.06
CA LEU A 252 -21.15 -10.79 -1.98
C LEU A 252 -20.47 -11.10 -3.33
N GLU A 253 -21.18 -10.99 -4.45
CA GLU A 253 -20.61 -11.15 -5.79
C GLU A 253 -19.55 -10.07 -6.09
N ALA A 254 -19.82 -8.82 -5.72
CA ALA A 254 -18.86 -7.73 -5.88
C ALA A 254 -17.59 -7.94 -5.03
N MET A 255 -17.74 -8.45 -3.81
CA MET A 255 -16.61 -8.76 -2.91
C MET A 255 -15.71 -9.88 -3.44
N VAL A 256 -16.22 -10.80 -4.27
CA VAL A 256 -15.39 -11.81 -4.94
C VAL A 256 -14.43 -11.15 -5.93
N GLN A 257 -14.84 -10.07 -6.60
CA GLN A 257 -14.01 -9.31 -7.53
C GLN A 257 -13.05 -8.36 -6.80
N TYR A 258 -13.56 -7.66 -5.78
CA TYR A 258 -12.79 -6.68 -5.03
C TYR A 258 -13.31 -6.55 -3.60
N ASP A 259 -12.50 -6.95 -2.62
CA ASP A 259 -12.85 -6.88 -1.20
C ASP A 259 -12.72 -5.45 -0.65
N PHE A 260 -13.74 -4.63 -0.92
CA PHE A 260 -13.81 -3.26 -0.42
C PHE A 260 -14.11 -3.17 1.08
N PHE A 261 -14.55 -4.25 1.75
CA PHE A 261 -14.73 -4.26 3.21
C PHE A 261 -13.41 -4.31 3.96
N ALA A 262 -12.40 -5.00 3.43
CA ALA A 262 -11.05 -5.00 3.99
C ALA A 262 -10.44 -3.58 4.06
N ARG A 263 -10.92 -2.66 3.21
CA ARG A 263 -10.49 -1.25 3.14
C ARG A 263 -11.41 -0.29 3.88
N PHE A 264 -12.47 -0.78 4.54
CA PHE A 264 -13.49 0.06 5.17
C PHE A 264 -14.14 1.08 4.20
N ALA A 265 -14.21 0.72 2.90
CA ALA A 265 -14.76 1.54 1.83
C ALA A 265 -16.29 1.43 1.78
N VAL A 266 -16.91 1.93 2.84
CA VAL A 266 -18.35 1.88 3.09
C VAL A 266 -18.85 3.27 3.45
N ILE A 267 -19.95 3.71 2.83
CA ILE A 267 -20.60 4.98 3.09
C ILE A 267 -22.07 4.73 3.45
N PHE A 268 -22.55 5.43 4.47
CA PHE A 268 -23.96 5.50 4.81
C PHE A 268 -24.50 6.86 4.38
N LEU A 269 -25.54 6.85 3.56
CA LEU A 269 -26.33 8.05 3.31
C LEU A 269 -27.44 8.14 4.37
N VAL A 270 -27.45 9.22 5.13
CA VAL A 270 -28.37 9.48 6.25
C VAL A 270 -28.83 10.95 6.21
N ASP A 271 -29.99 11.24 6.77
CA ASP A 271 -30.51 12.61 6.92
C ASP A 271 -29.81 13.42 8.03
#